data_AF-A0A924H7I2-F1
#
_entry.id   AF-A0A924H7I2-F1
#
_cell.length_a   1.000
_cell.length_b   1.000
_cell.length_c   1.000
_cell.angle_alpha   90.00
_cell.angle_beta   90.00
_cell.angle_gamma   90.00
#
_symmetry.space_group_name_H-M   'P 1'
#
loop_
_entity.id
_entity.type
_entity.pdbx_description
1 polymer ?
#
loop_
_entity_poly.entity_id
_entity_poly.type
_entity_poly.pdbx_seq_one_letter_code
_entity_poly.pdbx_strand_id
1 'polypeptide(L)'
;GNSSDSNPNGQHIPAIIIMATPSTTINAGTLINFGSTIDAGGTSPIFQWKKNGIDVGTNNPTYSDNTLNNGDIVSCELTSDVICLAGNVKISNSLTFVVNMLPIAIGILIFRVFENLFVMSNEK
;
A
#
# COMPACT_ATOMS: atom_id res chain seq x y z
N GLY A 1 -7.95 43.68 6.21
CA GLY A 1 -8.12 42.64 7.25
C GLY A 1 -9.38 41.89 6.91
N ASN A 2 -9.25 40.62 6.55
CA ASN A 2 -10.40 39.78 6.31
C ASN A 2 -10.11 38.38 6.87
N SER A 3 -11.05 37.93 7.69
CA SER A 3 -11.24 36.64 8.35
C SER A 3 -10.54 35.42 7.73
N SER A 4 -9.80 34.70 8.57
CA SER A 4 -9.64 33.25 8.49
C SER A 4 -9.49 32.69 9.90
N ASP A 5 -10.62 32.27 10.47
CA ASP A 5 -10.77 31.10 11.33
C ASP A 5 -9.74 30.88 12.44
N SER A 6 -9.66 31.79 13.41
CA SER A 6 -9.19 31.42 14.74
C SER A 6 -10.33 30.72 15.48
N ASN A 7 -10.45 29.40 15.31
CA ASN A 7 -11.08 28.56 16.33
C ASN A 7 -10.44 28.95 17.69
N PRO A 8 -11.20 29.47 18.66
CA PRO A 8 -10.65 30.02 19.90
C PRO A 8 -9.92 28.98 20.77
N ASN A 9 -10.00 27.69 20.41
CA ASN A 9 -9.32 26.60 21.10
C ASN A 9 -8.10 26.04 20.36
N GLY A 10 -7.76 26.53 19.15
CA GLY A 10 -6.52 26.17 18.42
C GLY A 10 -6.25 24.67 18.26
N GLN A 11 -7.29 23.84 18.27
CA GLN A 11 -7.12 22.39 18.31
C GLN A 11 -6.77 21.86 16.92
N HIS A 12 -5.49 21.55 16.73
CA HIS A 12 -4.99 20.86 15.56
C HIS A 12 -5.41 19.38 15.66
N ILE A 13 -6.22 18.90 14.71
CA ILE A 13 -6.66 17.50 14.69
C ILE A 13 -5.85 16.78 13.61
N PRO A 14 -5.01 15.80 13.94
CA PRO A 14 -4.28 15.03 12.95
C PRO A 14 -5.22 14.33 11.97
N ALA A 15 -4.80 14.30 10.71
CA ALA A 15 -5.45 13.56 9.65
C ALA A 15 -4.38 12.90 8.77
N ILE A 16 -4.72 11.75 8.19
CA ILE A 16 -3.87 11.02 7.26
C ILE A 16 -4.72 10.51 6.10
N ILE A 17 -4.21 10.68 4.88
CA ILE A 17 -4.77 10.12 3.65
C ILE A 17 -3.65 9.33 2.96
N ILE A 18 -3.99 8.17 2.42
CA ILE A 18 -3.06 7.34 1.66
C ILE A 18 -3.49 7.20 0.20
N MET A 19 -2.49 7.08 -0.66
CA MET A 19 -2.65 6.87 -2.10
C MET A 19 -1.75 5.72 -2.55
N ALA A 20 -2.18 5.00 -3.59
CA ALA A 20 -1.39 3.95 -4.22
C ALA A 20 -1.05 4.33 -5.66
N THR A 21 0.15 3.98 -6.10
CA THR A 21 0.62 4.14 -7.48
C THR A 21 1.18 2.82 -8.01
N PRO A 22 0.85 2.42 -9.26
CA PRO A 22 0.10 3.19 -10.26
C PRO A 22 -1.43 3.19 -10.08
N SER A 23 -2.01 2.16 -9.45
CA SER A 23 -3.46 2.09 -9.17
C SER A 23 -3.77 1.01 -8.13
N THR A 24 -5.05 0.85 -7.77
CA THR A 24 -5.55 -0.27 -6.96
C THR A 24 -6.06 -1.46 -7.77
N THR A 25 -6.08 -1.35 -9.11
CA THR A 25 -6.41 -2.45 -10.04
C THR A 25 -5.16 -2.85 -10.81
N ILE A 26 -4.56 -3.97 -10.41
CA ILE A 26 -3.18 -4.32 -10.78
C ILE A 26 -3.11 -5.75 -11.28
N ASN A 27 -2.01 -6.10 -11.96
CA ASN A 27 -1.71 -7.51 -12.23
C ASN A 27 -0.93 -8.10 -11.05
N ALA A 28 -1.08 -9.40 -10.81
CA ALA A 28 -0.33 -10.11 -9.77
C ALA A 28 1.19 -9.84 -9.92
N GLY A 29 1.87 -9.54 -8.80
CA GLY A 29 3.30 -9.22 -8.78
C GLY A 29 3.67 -7.77 -9.15
N THR A 30 2.70 -6.92 -9.47
CA THR A 30 2.97 -5.49 -9.72
C THR A 30 3.46 -4.83 -8.43
N LEU A 31 4.61 -4.16 -8.49
CA LEU A 31 5.11 -3.34 -7.38
C LEU A 31 4.26 -2.09 -7.23
N ILE A 32 3.65 -1.92 -6.06
CA ILE A 32 2.85 -0.76 -5.70
C ILE A 32 3.61 0.08 -4.70
N ASN A 33 3.63 1.39 -4.95
CA ASN A 33 4.15 2.38 -4.02
C ASN A 33 2.98 3.12 -3.38
N PHE A 34 2.95 3.06 -2.06
CA PHE A 34 2.02 3.76 -1.20
C PHE A 34 2.67 5.02 -0.67
N GLY A 35 1.95 6.13 -0.77
CA GLY A 35 2.33 7.41 -0.16
C GLY A 35 1.27 7.83 0.85
N SER A 36 1.71 8.45 1.94
CA SER A 36 0.83 9.11 2.90
C SER A 36 0.96 10.62 2.81
N THR A 37 -0.14 11.32 3.01
CA THR A 37 -0.20 12.77 3.21
C THR A 37 -0.86 13.02 4.56
N ILE A 38 -0.20 13.80 5.40
CA ILE A 38 -0.67 14.09 6.76
C ILE A 38 -1.00 15.58 6.86
N ASP A 39 -2.01 15.88 7.65
CA ASP A 39 -2.26 17.22 8.18
C ASP A 39 -2.09 17.18 9.69
N ALA A 40 -1.59 18.27 10.27
CA ALA A 40 -1.38 18.40 11.71
C ALA A 40 -0.53 17.30 12.38
N GLY A 41 0.34 16.63 11.62
CA GLY A 41 1.08 15.45 12.09
C GLY A 41 2.15 15.72 13.15
N GLY A 42 2.57 16.98 13.29
CA GLY A 42 3.66 17.40 14.16
C GLY A 42 5.04 17.25 13.50
N THR A 43 6.10 17.18 14.32
CA THR A 43 7.49 17.20 13.84
C THR A 43 8.09 15.80 13.72
N SER A 44 7.52 14.82 14.42
CA SER A 44 8.00 13.44 14.44
C SER A 44 6.84 12.44 14.49
N PRO A 45 6.01 12.41 13.43
CA PRO A 45 4.94 11.42 13.32
C PRO A 45 5.49 10.00 13.17
N ILE A 46 4.77 9.04 13.72
CA ILE A 46 5.02 7.60 13.56
C ILE A 46 3.96 7.02 12.62
N PHE A 47 4.39 6.21 11.65
CA PHE A 47 3.56 5.52 10.68
C PHE A 47 3.59 4.01 10.93
N GLN A 48 2.43 3.38 10.87
CA GLN A 48 2.30 1.93 10.87
C GLN A 48 1.37 1.52 9.73
N TRP A 49 1.95 0.97 8.66
CA TRP A 49 1.18 0.42 7.55
C TRP A 49 0.54 -0.90 7.97
N LYS A 50 -0.66 -1.17 7.46
CA LYS A 50 -1.44 -2.37 7.76
C LYS A 50 -2.01 -2.95 6.47
N LYS A 51 -1.83 -4.27 6.28
CA LYS A 51 -2.46 -5.07 5.23
C LYS A 51 -3.41 -6.05 5.89
N ASN A 52 -4.69 -5.95 5.59
CA ASN A 52 -5.75 -6.74 6.22
C ASN A 52 -5.73 -6.68 7.75
N GLY A 53 -5.38 -5.51 8.31
CA GLY A 53 -5.26 -5.28 9.75
C GLY A 53 -3.97 -5.80 10.39
N ILE A 54 -3.10 -6.48 9.65
CA ILE A 54 -1.79 -6.93 10.12
C ILE A 54 -0.75 -5.87 9.80
N ASP A 55 0.11 -5.56 10.77
CA ASP A 55 1.20 -4.61 10.60
C ASP A 55 2.16 -5.07 9.49
N VAL A 56 2.34 -4.20 8.50
CA VAL A 56 3.28 -4.35 7.40
C VAL A 56 4.11 -3.07 7.28
N GLY A 57 5.27 -3.14 6.64
CA GLY A 57 6.11 -1.96 6.44
C GLY A 57 6.82 -1.47 7.72
N THR A 58 7.40 -0.28 7.62
CA THR A 58 8.22 0.34 8.66
C THR A 58 7.67 1.73 9.00
N ASN A 59 8.24 2.36 10.02
CA ASN A 59 7.92 3.75 10.39
C ASN A 59 8.40 4.74 9.30
N ASN A 60 7.68 4.79 8.20
CA ASN A 60 8.00 5.61 7.04
C ASN A 60 6.71 6.14 6.39
N PRO A 61 6.70 7.40 5.90
CA PRO A 61 5.57 7.95 5.16
C PRO A 61 5.26 7.22 3.85
N THR A 62 6.16 6.33 3.39
CA THR A 62 6.00 5.51 2.20
C THR A 62 6.12 4.03 2.52
N TYR A 63 5.44 3.21 1.72
CA TYR A 63 5.47 1.74 1.81
C TYR A 63 5.40 1.16 0.40
N SER A 64 6.06 0.04 0.16
CA SER A 64 5.98 -0.66 -1.13
C SER A 64 5.64 -2.14 -0.92
N ASP A 65 4.76 -2.67 -1.74
CA ASP A 65 4.38 -4.08 -1.73
C ASP A 65 4.17 -4.59 -3.17
N ASN A 66 4.62 -5.80 -3.44
CA ASN A 66 4.39 -6.53 -4.69
C ASN A 66 3.68 -7.89 -4.46
N THR A 67 3.29 -8.17 -3.21
CA THR A 67 2.68 -9.42 -2.76
C THR A 67 1.18 -9.27 -2.47
N LEU A 68 0.55 -8.24 -3.04
CA LEU A 68 -0.88 -7.97 -2.87
C LEU A 68 -1.73 -9.03 -3.59
N ASN A 69 -2.76 -9.49 -2.90
CA ASN A 69 -3.76 -10.41 -3.40
C ASN A 69 -5.09 -9.70 -3.65
N ASN A 70 -5.96 -10.33 -4.45
CA ASN A 70 -7.27 -9.79 -4.73
C ASN A 70 -8.11 -9.71 -3.45
N GLY A 71 -8.66 -8.53 -3.16
CA GLY A 71 -9.41 -8.24 -1.95
C GLY A 71 -8.55 -7.74 -0.78
N ASP A 72 -7.23 -7.64 -0.92
CA ASP A 72 -6.39 -7.07 0.13
C ASP A 72 -6.76 -5.61 0.40
N ILE A 73 -6.81 -5.24 1.67
CA ILE A 73 -7.11 -3.89 2.14
C ILE A 73 -5.85 -3.31 2.79
N VAL A 74 -5.39 -2.17 2.29
CA VAL A 74 -4.26 -1.44 2.86
C VAL A 74 -4.75 -0.17 3.56
N SER A 75 -4.22 0.08 4.76
CA SER A 75 -4.46 1.27 5.57
C SER A 75 -3.18 1.68 6.29
N CYS A 76 -3.09 2.92 6.76
CA CYS A 76 -1.98 3.38 7.59
C CYS A 76 -2.52 4.02 8.88
N GLU A 77 -1.90 3.66 9.99
CA GLU A 77 -2.10 4.30 11.29
C GLU A 77 -1.02 5.35 11.51
N LEU A 78 -1.45 6.59 11.75
CA LEU A 78 -0.61 7.71 12.12
C LEU A 78 -0.68 7.90 13.63
N THR A 79 0.46 7.90 14.30
CA THR A 79 0.59 8.43 15.66
C THR A 79 1.32 9.76 15.59
N SER A 80 0.59 10.85 15.81
CA SER A 80 1.13 12.21 15.84
C SER A 80 1.82 12.52 17.18
N ASP A 81 2.82 13.40 17.15
CA ASP A 81 3.45 14.02 18.32
C ASP A 81 2.70 15.29 18.82
N VAL A 82 1.60 15.68 18.17
CA VAL A 82 0.77 16.83 18.57
C VAL A 82 -0.25 16.41 19.64
N ILE A 83 -0.28 17.16 20.74
CA ILE A 83 -1.32 17.01 21.76
C ILE A 83 -2.64 17.54 21.21
N CYS A 84 -3.64 16.67 21.09
CA CYS A 84 -5.00 17.05 20.71
C CYS A 84 -6.02 16.30 21.57
N LEU A 85 -7.12 16.97 21.92
CA LEU A 85 -8.18 16.39 22.77
C LEU A 85 -8.89 15.19 22.12
N ALA A 86 -8.81 15.09 20.78
CA ALA A 86 -9.41 14.01 20.00
C ALA A 86 -8.50 12.78 19.82
N GLY A 87 -7.34 12.74 20.49
CA GLY A 87 -6.36 11.67 20.39
C GLY A 87 -5.41 11.82 19.21
N ASN A 88 -4.15 11.47 19.44
CA ASN A 88 -3.03 11.59 18.51
C ASN A 88 -2.91 10.42 17.52
N VAL A 89 -3.66 9.35 17.73
CA VAL A 89 -3.73 8.20 16.79
C VAL A 89 -4.88 8.40 15.81
N LYS A 90 -4.58 8.27 14.52
CA LYS A 90 -5.52 8.42 13.40
C LYS A 90 -5.32 7.32 12.38
N ILE A 91 -6.42 6.85 11.80
CA ILE A 91 -6.41 5.82 10.75
C ILE A 91 -6.78 6.49 9.44
N SER A 92 -6.06 6.14 8.37
CA SER A 92 -6.32 6.65 7.02
C SER A 92 -7.59 6.10 6.39
N ASN A 93 -7.89 6.54 5.17
CA ASN A 93 -8.77 5.80 4.26
C ASN A 93 -8.23 4.38 3.99
N SER A 94 -9.11 3.50 3.51
CA SER A 94 -8.77 2.13 3.11
C SER A 94 -8.65 2.01 1.60
N LEU A 95 -7.59 1.35 1.12
CA LEU A 95 -7.39 1.03 -0.29
C LEU A 95 -7.65 -0.46 -0.49
N THR A 96 -8.73 -0.80 -1.22
CA THR A 96 -9.05 -2.20 -1.56
C THR A 96 -8.48 -2.54 -2.93
N PHE A 97 -7.73 -3.64 -3.02
CA PHE A 97 -7.05 -4.07 -4.23
C PHE A 97 -7.88 -5.07 -5.05
N VAL A 98 -7.89 -4.84 -6.36
CA VAL A 98 -8.35 -5.80 -7.36
C VAL A 98 -7.12 -6.30 -8.09
N VAL A 99 -6.81 -7.60 -7.93
CA VAL A 99 -5.61 -8.19 -8.50
C VAL A 99 -5.98 -9.17 -9.60
N ASN A 100 -5.65 -8.81 -10.82
CA ASN A 100 -5.84 -9.63 -11.99
C ASN A 100 -4.73 -10.68 -12.04
N MET A 101 -5.09 -11.95 -11.96
CA MET A 101 -4.16 -13.04 -12.23
C MET A 101 -3.94 -13.13 -13.73
N LEU A 102 -2.70 -12.96 -14.17
CA LEU A 102 -2.34 -13.36 -15.52
C LEU A 102 -2.44 -14.88 -15.59
N PRO A 103 -3.05 -15.45 -16.65
CA PRO A 103 -3.00 -16.89 -16.84
C PRO A 103 -1.52 -17.26 -16.89
N ILE A 104 -1.08 -18.10 -15.94
CA ILE A 104 0.25 -18.70 -16.00
C ILE A 104 0.29 -19.37 -17.38
N ALA A 105 1.22 -18.97 -18.24
CA ALA A 105 1.42 -19.61 -19.52
C ALA A 105 2.04 -20.99 -19.28
N ILE A 106 1.22 -21.91 -18.73
CA ILE A 106 1.56 -23.30 -18.44
C ILE A 106 2.07 -24.00 -19.72
N GLY A 107 1.70 -23.48 -20.90
CA GLY A 107 2.19 -23.96 -22.20
C GLY A 107 3.64 -23.63 -22.56
N ILE A 108 4.27 -22.57 -22.03
CA ILE A 108 5.65 -22.20 -22.43
C ILE A 108 6.70 -23.06 -21.71
N LEU A 109 6.44 -23.46 -20.46
CA LEU A 109 7.34 -24.36 -19.72
C LEU A 109 7.32 -25.78 -20.30
N ILE A 110 6.17 -26.20 -20.81
CA ILE A 110 5.97 -27.51 -21.43
C ILE A 110 6.68 -27.59 -22.80
N PHE A 111 6.65 -26.52 -23.61
CA PHE A 111 7.32 -26.49 -24.92
C PHE A 111 8.86 -26.61 -24.84
N ARG A 112 9.52 -25.99 -23.85
CA ARG A 112 11.00 -26.09 -23.71
C ARG A 112 11.48 -27.45 -23.20
N VAL A 113 10.64 -28.20 -22.50
CA VAL A 113 10.96 -29.57 -22.07
C VAL A 113 10.77 -30.55 -23.24
N PHE A 114 9.80 -30.32 -24.12
CA PHE A 114 9.56 -31.16 -25.29
C PHE A 114 10.61 -31.01 -26.41
N GLU A 115 11.14 -29.81 -26.66
CA GLU A 115 12.24 -29.61 -27.62
C GLU A 115 13.50 -30.40 -27.22
N ASN A 116 13.89 -30.36 -25.94
CA ASN A 116 15.03 -31.14 -25.43
C ASN A 116 14.78 -32.65 -25.44
N LEU A 117 13.52 -33.09 -25.28
CA LEU A 117 13.17 -34.52 -25.31
C LEU A 117 13.12 -35.08 -26.75
N PHE A 118 12.71 -34.27 -27.72
CA PHE A 118 12.65 -34.65 -29.14
C PHE A 118 14.04 -34.74 -29.79
N VAL A 119 15.01 -33.93 -29.34
CA VAL A 119 16.41 -34.04 -29.78
C VAL A 119 17.02 -35.37 -29.32
N MET A 120 16.75 -35.82 -28.08
CA MET A 120 17.30 -37.09 -27.57
C MET A 120 16.63 -38.34 -28.16
N SER A 121 15.41 -38.25 -28.70
CA SER A 121 14.74 -39.40 -29.35
C SER A 121 15.18 -39.62 -30.80
N ASN A 122 15.82 -38.63 -31.44
CA ASN A 122 16.31 -38.72 -32.82
C ASN A 122 17.81 -39.04 -32.94
N GLU A 123 18.52 -39.19 -31.81
CA GLU A 123 19.94 -39.61 -31.76
C GLU A 123 20.14 -41.08 -31.36
N LYS A 124 19.11 -41.94 -31.47
CA LYS A 124 19.23 -43.39 -31.26
C LYS A 124 18.83 -44.21 -32.48
#